data_AF-A0A6G1BHQ1-F1
#
_entry.id   AF-A0A6G1BHQ1-F1
#
_cell.length_a   1.000
_cell.length_b   1.000
_cell.length_c   1.000
_cell.angle_alpha   90.00
_cell.angle_beta   90.00
_cell.angle_gamma   90.00
#
_symmetry.space_group_name_H-M   'P 1'
#
loop_
_entity.id
_entity.type
_entity.pdbx_description
1 polymer ?
#
loop_
_entity_poly.entity_id
_entity_poly.type
_entity_poly.pdbx_seq_one_letter_code
_entity_poly.pdbx_strand_id
1 'polypeptide(L)'
;MASSATSVAPFQGLKSTAGMPVSRRSSTSTFGNVWPIEGIKKFETLSYLPPLTVEDLLKQIEYLLRSKWVPCLEFSKVGFVYRENHRSPGYYDGRYWTMWKLPMFGCTDATQVLKELEEAKKAYPDAFVRIIGFDNVRQVQCISFIAYKPPGCEESGGA
;
A
#
# COMPACT_ATOMS: atom_id res chain seq x y z
N MET A 1 64.19 27.09 -18.57
CA MET A 1 62.94 27.01 -17.81
C MET A 1 61.85 26.47 -18.74
N ALA A 2 61.30 25.31 -18.46
CA ALA A 2 60.13 24.79 -19.16
C ALA A 2 59.08 24.44 -18.09
N SER A 3 57.98 25.18 -18.08
CA SER A 3 56.88 25.03 -17.13
C SER A 3 56.08 23.76 -17.44
N SER A 4 55.96 22.85 -16.48
CA SER A 4 54.99 21.74 -16.56
C SER A 4 53.60 22.24 -16.21
N ALA A 5 52.64 22.02 -17.11
CA ALA A 5 51.23 22.28 -16.86
C ALA A 5 50.61 21.11 -16.07
N THR A 6 50.06 21.40 -14.90
CA THR A 6 49.31 20.43 -14.09
C THR A 6 47.91 20.28 -14.69
N SER A 7 47.59 19.12 -15.27
CA SER A 7 46.23 18.82 -15.73
C SER A 7 45.34 18.45 -14.54
N VAL A 8 44.21 19.14 -14.39
CA VAL A 8 43.16 18.78 -13.42
C VAL A 8 42.19 17.82 -14.11
N ALA A 9 41.92 16.67 -13.49
CA ALA A 9 40.99 15.68 -14.04
C ALA A 9 39.55 16.21 -14.04
N PRO A 10 38.72 15.86 -15.05
CA PRO A 10 37.36 16.35 -15.13
C PRO A 10 36.47 15.69 -14.08
N PHE A 11 35.62 16.51 -13.44
CA PHE A 11 34.64 16.08 -12.44
C PHE A 11 33.62 15.13 -13.06
N GLN A 12 33.66 13.86 -12.67
CA GLN A 12 32.64 12.86 -13.02
C GLN A 12 31.57 12.87 -11.93
N GLY A 13 30.40 13.45 -12.24
CA GLY A 13 29.33 13.72 -11.29
C GLY A 13 28.85 12.53 -10.45
N LEU A 14 28.17 12.83 -9.34
CA LEU A 14 27.60 11.82 -8.43
C LEU A 14 26.53 10.99 -9.16
N LYS A 15 26.81 9.69 -9.32
CA LYS A 15 25.82 8.71 -9.77
C LYS A 15 24.91 8.38 -8.58
N SER A 16 23.66 8.85 -8.64
CA SER A 16 22.61 8.46 -7.70
C SER A 16 22.26 6.99 -7.94
N THR A 17 22.60 6.11 -7.00
CA THR A 17 22.20 4.69 -6.99
C THR A 17 21.09 4.49 -5.97
N ALA A 18 19.96 5.19 -6.13
CA ALA A 18 18.73 4.81 -5.46
C ALA A 18 17.96 3.82 -6.35
N GLY A 19 18.52 2.63 -6.55
CA GLY A 19 17.80 1.51 -7.14
C GLY A 19 16.95 0.83 -6.07
N MET A 20 15.65 0.68 -6.30
CA MET A 20 14.82 -0.18 -5.46
C MET A 20 15.38 -1.61 -5.47
N PRO A 21 15.36 -2.35 -4.35
CA PRO A 21 15.88 -3.71 -4.34
C PRO A 21 15.01 -4.60 -5.24
N VAL A 22 15.53 -4.96 -6.41
CA VAL A 22 14.96 -5.99 -7.28
C VAL A 22 15.39 -7.33 -6.71
N SER A 23 14.44 -8.06 -6.11
CA SER A 23 14.63 -9.49 -5.83
C SER A 23 14.74 -10.23 -7.16
N ARG A 24 15.90 -10.83 -7.44
CA ARG A 24 16.14 -11.65 -8.62
C ARG A 24 15.44 -13.00 -8.43
N ARG A 25 14.19 -13.12 -8.89
CA ARG A 25 13.53 -14.43 -9.05
C ARG A 25 14.08 -15.14 -10.29
N SER A 26 14.20 -16.47 -10.19
CA SER A 26 14.48 -17.37 -11.30
C SER A 26 13.50 -17.09 -12.43
N SER A 27 14.01 -16.73 -13.61
CA SER A 27 13.21 -16.53 -14.81
C SER A 27 12.83 -17.90 -15.38
N THR A 28 11.72 -18.48 -14.91
CA THR A 28 11.04 -19.52 -15.68
C THR A 28 10.39 -18.84 -16.88
N SER A 29 10.79 -19.26 -18.08
CA SER A 29 10.36 -18.77 -19.40
C SER A 29 8.88 -18.37 -19.47
N THR A 30 8.59 -17.10 -19.74
CA THR A 30 7.24 -16.52 -19.84
C THR A 30 6.65 -16.68 -21.24
N PHE A 31 6.37 -17.92 -21.65
CA PHE A 31 5.39 -18.23 -22.68
C PHE A 31 4.45 -19.30 -22.10
N GLY A 32 3.20 -18.93 -21.82
CA GLY A 32 2.15 -19.89 -21.42
C GLY A 32 1.65 -19.84 -19.97
N ASN A 33 2.01 -18.85 -19.15
CA ASN A 33 1.40 -18.70 -17.82
C ASN A 33 -0.01 -18.12 -17.96
N VAL A 34 -1.03 -18.89 -17.57
CA VAL A 34 -2.43 -18.44 -17.53
C VAL A 34 -2.66 -17.64 -16.25
N TRP A 35 -3.26 -16.47 -16.37
CA TRP A 35 -3.61 -15.66 -15.19
C TRP A 35 -4.63 -16.40 -14.31
N PRO A 36 -4.40 -16.53 -12.99
CA PRO A 36 -5.34 -17.24 -12.13
C PRO A 36 -6.71 -16.56 -12.11
N ILE A 37 -7.77 -17.36 -12.22
CA ILE A 37 -9.15 -16.87 -12.21
C ILE A 37 -9.77 -16.83 -10.80
N GLU A 38 -9.15 -17.51 -9.84
CA GLU A 38 -9.59 -17.63 -8.45
C GLU A 38 -8.42 -17.41 -7.48
N GLY A 39 -8.72 -17.16 -6.21
CA GLY A 39 -7.72 -17.05 -5.14
C GLY A 39 -6.85 -15.79 -5.14
N ILE A 40 -7.07 -14.87 -6.07
CA ILE A 40 -6.28 -13.64 -6.21
C ILE A 40 -7.15 -12.39 -6.41
N LYS A 41 -8.29 -12.27 -5.71
CA LYS A 41 -9.08 -11.04 -5.77
C LYS A 41 -8.27 -9.87 -5.21
N LYS A 42 -8.70 -8.67 -5.57
CA LYS A 42 -7.89 -7.46 -5.48
C LYS A 42 -8.55 -6.42 -4.59
N PHE A 43 -7.71 -5.58 -3.99
CA PHE A 43 -8.07 -4.55 -3.02
C PHE A 43 -7.55 -3.19 -3.48
N GLU A 44 -7.75 -2.89 -4.77
CA GLU A 44 -7.29 -1.65 -5.42
C GLU A 44 -5.77 -1.44 -5.34
N THR A 45 -5.32 -0.20 -5.12
CA THR A 45 -3.92 0.23 -5.19
C THR A 45 -3.01 -0.65 -4.32
N LEU A 46 -1.85 -1.03 -4.87
CA LEU A 46 -0.84 -1.94 -4.28
C LEU A 46 -1.23 -3.43 -4.18
N SER A 47 -2.48 -3.82 -4.41
CA SER A 47 -2.92 -5.23 -4.22
C SER A 47 -2.45 -6.25 -5.29
N TYR A 48 -1.77 -5.77 -6.33
CA TYR A 48 -1.09 -6.60 -7.33
C TYR A 48 0.38 -6.87 -6.96
N LEU A 49 0.93 -6.14 -6.00
CA LEU A 49 2.28 -6.34 -5.51
C LEU A 49 2.30 -7.55 -4.55
N PRO A 50 3.49 -8.10 -4.24
CA PRO A 50 3.64 -8.99 -3.09
C PRO A 50 3.10 -8.36 -1.81
N PRO A 51 2.67 -9.17 -0.82
CA PRO A 51 2.25 -8.66 0.49
C PRO A 51 3.30 -7.71 1.08
N LEU A 52 2.85 -6.53 1.50
CA LEU A 52 3.73 -5.50 2.04
C LEU A 52 4.29 -5.95 3.39
N THR A 53 5.59 -5.78 3.59
CA THR A 53 6.21 -5.99 4.89
C THR A 53 5.84 -4.84 5.84
N VAL A 54 6.15 -4.99 7.12
CA VAL A 54 5.94 -3.91 8.12
C VAL A 54 6.71 -2.65 7.73
N GLU A 55 7.93 -2.79 7.22
CA GLU A 55 8.76 -1.67 6.77
C GLU A 55 8.15 -0.97 5.55
N ASP A 56 7.55 -1.73 4.64
CA ASP A 56 6.90 -1.16 3.47
C ASP A 56 5.59 -0.45 3.85
N LEU A 57 4.80 -1.00 4.78
CA LEU A 57 3.63 -0.31 5.34
C LEU A 57 4.03 1.00 6.02
N LEU A 58 5.08 0.99 6.85
CA LEU A 58 5.58 2.21 7.50
C LEU A 58 5.97 3.28 6.46
N LYS A 59 6.67 2.92 5.38
CA LYS A 59 7.01 3.87 4.31
C LYS A 59 5.77 4.46 3.63
N GLN A 60 4.72 3.67 3.41
CA GLN A 60 3.45 4.18 2.84
C GLN A 60 2.75 5.14 3.81
N ILE A 61 2.76 4.84 5.11
CA ILE A 61 2.21 5.72 6.14
C ILE A 61 3.03 7.02 6.23
N GLU A 62 4.35 6.93 6.23
CA GLU A 62 5.20 8.13 6.23
C GLU A 62 4.98 8.99 4.98
N TYR A 63 4.75 8.39 3.82
CA TYR A 63 4.39 9.14 2.61
C TYR A 63 3.09 9.94 2.81
N LEU A 64 2.07 9.34 3.42
CA LEU A 64 0.82 10.01 3.78
C LEU A 64 1.08 11.19 4.72
N LEU A 65 1.90 10.98 5.76
CA LEU A 65 2.24 12.03 6.75
C LEU A 65 3.06 13.17 6.15
N ARG A 66 4.04 12.87 5.29
CA ARG A 66 4.83 13.89 4.56
C ARG A 66 3.96 14.72 3.62
N SER A 67 2.95 14.11 3.02
CA SER A 67 1.95 14.77 2.17
C SER A 67 0.91 15.58 2.96
N LYS A 68 1.02 15.62 4.30
CA LYS A 68 0.08 16.34 5.21
C LYS A 68 -1.36 15.82 5.13
N TRP A 69 -1.52 14.55 4.80
CA TRP A 69 -2.82 13.88 4.82
C TRP A 69 -3.08 13.28 6.21
N VAL A 70 -4.35 13.10 6.55
CA VAL A 70 -4.76 12.52 7.84
C VAL A 70 -5.02 11.02 7.65
N PRO A 71 -4.24 10.14 8.32
CA PRO A 71 -4.44 8.71 8.21
C PRO A 71 -5.70 8.27 8.97
N CYS A 72 -6.38 7.25 8.44
CA CYS A 72 -7.51 6.60 9.08
C CYS A 72 -7.47 5.10 8.74
N LEU A 73 -7.98 4.27 9.63
CA LEU A 73 -8.15 2.84 9.40
C LEU A 73 -9.63 2.56 9.15
N GLU A 74 -9.90 1.62 8.25
CA GLU A 74 -11.22 1.06 8.05
C GLU A 74 -11.14 -0.47 8.00
N PHE A 75 -12.19 -1.13 8.46
CA PHE A 75 -12.26 -2.58 8.49
C PHE A 75 -13.63 -3.11 8.06
N SER A 76 -13.64 -4.32 7.51
CA SER A 76 -14.87 -5.00 7.09
C SER A 76 -14.66 -6.50 7.03
N LYS A 77 -15.68 -7.28 7.38
CA LYS A 77 -15.70 -8.74 7.11
C LYS A 77 -16.00 -9.05 5.64
N VAL A 78 -16.61 -8.11 4.93
CA VAL A 78 -16.91 -8.21 3.49
C VAL A 78 -15.87 -7.40 2.71
N GLY A 79 -15.01 -8.08 1.96
CA GLY A 79 -13.86 -7.46 1.29
C GLY A 79 -14.15 -6.78 -0.06
N PHE A 80 -15.32 -7.00 -0.65
CA PHE A 80 -15.59 -6.60 -2.05
C PHE A 80 -16.94 -5.92 -2.21
N VAL A 81 -17.05 -5.10 -3.25
CA VAL A 81 -18.30 -4.45 -3.65
C VAL A 81 -19.32 -5.48 -4.16
N TYR A 82 -20.59 -5.19 -3.95
CA TYR A 82 -21.72 -5.98 -4.45
C TYR A 82 -22.88 -5.04 -4.83
N ARG A 83 -24.01 -5.60 -5.29
CA ARG A 83 -25.18 -4.82 -5.75
C ARG A 83 -26.48 -5.48 -5.30
N GLU A 84 -26.91 -5.14 -4.10
CA GLU A 84 -28.15 -5.61 -3.49
C GLU A 84 -29.24 -4.54 -3.56
N ASN A 85 -28.92 -3.30 -3.18
CA ASN A 85 -29.95 -2.28 -2.95
C ASN A 85 -30.36 -1.53 -4.22
N HIS A 86 -29.44 -1.32 -5.17
CA HIS A 86 -29.77 -0.68 -6.44
C HIS A 86 -28.78 -1.03 -7.56
N ARG A 87 -29.20 -0.81 -8.83
CA ARG A 87 -28.39 -1.11 -10.03
C ARG A 87 -28.22 0.06 -11.01
N SER A 88 -28.52 1.29 -10.61
CA SER A 88 -28.23 2.48 -11.42
C SER A 88 -26.73 2.69 -11.67
N PRO A 89 -26.37 3.46 -12.71
CA PRO A 89 -25.00 3.92 -12.91
C PRO A 89 -24.42 4.57 -11.63
N GLY A 90 -23.19 4.21 -11.27
CA GLY A 90 -22.48 4.75 -10.11
C GLY A 90 -22.89 4.18 -8.74
N TYR A 91 -23.90 3.31 -8.66
CA TYR A 91 -24.33 2.70 -7.40
C TYR A 91 -23.75 1.29 -7.21
N TYR A 92 -23.05 1.13 -6.09
CA TYR A 92 -22.50 -0.14 -5.60
C TYR A 92 -22.57 -0.16 -4.06
N ASP A 93 -22.90 -1.33 -3.52
CA ASP A 93 -22.85 -1.64 -2.09
C ASP A 93 -21.44 -2.12 -1.71
N GLY A 94 -21.10 -2.09 -0.43
CA GLY A 94 -19.79 -2.54 0.06
C GLY A 94 -18.60 -1.61 -0.25
N ARG A 95 -18.83 -0.41 -0.81
CA ARG A 95 -17.77 0.61 -0.98
C ARG A 95 -17.27 1.15 0.35
N TYR A 96 -18.20 1.42 1.26
CA TYR A 96 -17.90 1.88 2.62
C TYR A 96 -17.56 0.69 3.51
N TRP A 97 -16.48 0.84 4.27
CA TRP A 97 -16.10 -0.06 5.36
C TRP A 97 -16.33 0.65 6.69
N THR A 98 -16.25 -0.10 7.79
CA THR A 98 -16.46 0.49 9.12
C THR A 98 -15.20 1.23 9.55
N MET A 99 -15.34 2.47 10.02
CA MET A 99 -14.23 3.25 10.53
C MET A 99 -13.69 2.64 11.83
N TRP A 100 -12.37 2.50 11.93
CA TRP A 100 -11.70 2.15 13.20
C TRP A 100 -11.37 3.45 13.96
N LYS A 101 -12.04 3.64 15.10
CA LYS A 101 -11.96 4.87 15.91
C LYS A 101 -12.28 6.12 15.05
N LEU A 102 -11.32 7.03 14.89
CA LEU A 102 -11.45 8.28 14.15
C LEU A 102 -10.17 8.53 13.32
N PRO A 103 -10.22 9.39 12.28
CA PRO A 103 -9.01 9.85 11.61
C PRO A 103 -8.01 10.41 12.62
N MET A 104 -6.74 10.05 12.47
CA MET A 104 -5.69 10.33 13.45
C MET A 104 -5.15 11.76 13.25
N PHE A 105 -5.98 12.76 13.53
CA PHE A 105 -5.63 14.17 13.40
C PHE A 105 -4.40 14.52 14.25
N GLY A 106 -3.45 15.24 13.65
CA GLY A 106 -2.21 15.62 14.32
C GLY A 106 -1.20 14.49 14.51
N CYS A 107 -1.46 13.28 13.98
CA CYS A 107 -0.50 12.19 13.99
C CYS A 107 0.77 12.58 13.20
N THR A 108 1.94 12.38 13.81
CA THR A 108 3.25 12.67 13.21
C THR A 108 4.17 11.44 13.19
N ASP A 109 3.72 10.32 13.76
CA ASP A 109 4.51 9.11 13.92
C ASP A 109 3.79 7.92 13.28
N ALA A 110 4.42 7.34 12.25
CA ALA A 110 3.87 6.21 11.50
C ALA A 110 3.66 4.96 12.39
N THR A 111 4.46 4.81 13.46
CA THR A 111 4.34 3.67 14.36
C THR A 111 3.04 3.71 15.17
N GLN A 112 2.45 4.89 15.39
CA GLN A 112 1.14 5.01 16.03
C GLN A 112 0.03 4.43 15.14
N VAL A 113 0.06 4.71 13.84
CA VAL A 113 -0.88 4.15 12.85
C VAL A 113 -0.72 2.63 12.80
N LEU A 114 0.52 2.13 12.82
CA LEU A 114 0.79 0.70 12.85
C LEU A 114 0.29 0.04 14.14
N LYS A 115 0.43 0.71 15.29
CA LYS A 115 -0.13 0.22 16.56
C LYS A 115 -1.65 0.08 16.50
N GLU A 116 -2.34 1.06 15.92
CA GLU A 116 -3.79 1.00 15.71
C GLU A 116 -4.19 -0.14 14.75
N LEU A 117 -3.37 -0.43 13.74
CA LEU A 117 -3.57 -1.60 12.87
C LEU A 117 -3.50 -2.91 13.67
N GLU A 118 -2.51 -3.05 14.56
CA GLU A 118 -2.40 -4.23 15.42
C GLU A 118 -3.58 -4.34 16.41
N GLU A 119 -4.05 -3.24 16.97
CA GLU A 119 -5.25 -3.23 17.81
C GLU A 119 -6.50 -3.65 17.04
N ALA A 120 -6.68 -3.15 15.81
CA ALA A 120 -7.79 -3.53 14.93
C ALA A 120 -7.75 -5.03 14.56
N LYS A 121 -6.58 -5.55 14.19
CA LYS A 121 -6.36 -6.97 13.89
C LYS A 121 -6.67 -7.86 15.10
N LYS A 122 -6.28 -7.42 16.30
CA LYS A 122 -6.55 -8.17 17.53
C LYS A 122 -8.03 -8.19 17.89
N ALA A 123 -8.73 -7.07 17.69
CA ALA A 123 -10.16 -6.97 17.96
C ALA A 123 -11.01 -7.73 16.92
N TYR A 124 -10.60 -7.69 15.65
CA TYR A 124 -11.31 -8.28 14.52
C TYR A 124 -10.36 -9.09 13.64
N PRO A 125 -9.92 -10.28 14.09
CA PRO A 125 -8.96 -11.11 13.36
C PRO A 125 -9.52 -11.71 12.06
N ASP A 126 -10.85 -11.68 11.90
CA ASP A 126 -11.56 -12.16 10.72
C ASP A 126 -11.98 -11.04 9.75
N ALA A 127 -11.51 -9.81 9.97
CA ALA A 127 -11.81 -8.66 9.12
C ALA A 127 -10.61 -8.26 8.25
N PHE A 128 -10.90 -7.77 7.05
CA PHE A 128 -9.94 -7.00 6.26
C PHE A 128 -9.73 -5.65 6.92
N VAL A 129 -8.50 -5.13 6.89
CA VAL A 129 -8.19 -3.77 7.35
C VAL A 129 -7.41 -3.03 6.27
N ARG A 130 -7.87 -1.83 5.93
CA ARG A 130 -7.20 -0.92 4.99
C ARG A 130 -6.82 0.38 5.69
N ILE A 131 -5.73 0.99 5.23
CA ILE A 131 -5.33 2.34 5.63
C ILE A 131 -5.71 3.29 4.51
N ILE A 132 -6.35 4.39 4.90
CA ILE A 132 -6.77 5.46 4.01
C ILE A 132 -6.20 6.79 4.48
N GLY A 133 -6.14 7.77 3.58
CA GLY A 133 -5.65 9.12 3.92
C GLY A 133 -6.47 10.21 3.26
N PHE A 134 -6.80 11.23 4.05
CA PHE A 134 -7.63 12.36 3.62
C PHE A 134 -6.79 13.63 3.46
N ASP A 135 -7.01 14.33 2.35
CA ASP A 135 -6.55 15.70 2.14
C ASP A 135 -7.71 16.64 2.45
N ASN A 136 -7.59 17.41 3.52
CA ASN A 136 -8.63 18.35 3.94
C ASN A 136 -8.66 19.63 3.07
N VAL A 137 -7.57 19.94 2.35
CA VAL A 137 -7.52 21.08 1.43
C VAL A 137 -8.29 20.73 0.16
N ARG A 138 -8.04 19.54 -0.40
CA ARG A 138 -8.72 19.06 -1.61
C ARG A 138 -10.08 18.42 -1.33
N GLN A 139 -10.39 18.13 -0.06
CA GLN A 139 -11.62 17.47 0.39
C GLN A 139 -11.84 16.09 -0.24
N VAL A 140 -10.77 15.31 -0.38
CA VAL A 140 -10.82 13.98 -0.99
C VAL A 140 -9.98 12.98 -0.21
N GLN A 141 -10.36 11.70 -0.32
CA GLN A 141 -9.49 10.61 0.06
C GLN A 141 -8.42 10.44 -1.03
N CYS A 142 -7.15 10.61 -0.68
CA CYS A 142 -6.03 10.60 -1.63
C CYS A 142 -5.32 9.25 -1.71
N ILE A 143 -5.52 8.38 -0.72
CA ILE A 143 -4.86 7.07 -0.68
C ILE A 143 -5.76 6.03 -0.02
N SER A 144 -5.66 4.79 -0.49
CA SER A 144 -6.32 3.61 0.05
C SER A 144 -5.49 2.38 -0.32
N PHE A 145 -5.00 1.64 0.67
CA PHE A 145 -4.32 0.36 0.43
C PHE A 145 -4.64 -0.64 1.55
N ILE A 146 -4.68 -1.91 1.17
CA ILE A 146 -4.89 -3.01 2.13
C ILE A 146 -3.68 -3.15 3.05
N ALA A 147 -3.93 -3.27 4.35
CA ALA A 147 -2.89 -3.42 5.38
C ALA A 147 -2.96 -4.77 6.10
N TYR A 148 -4.13 -5.42 6.10
CA TYR A 148 -4.31 -6.76 6.63
C TYR A 148 -5.43 -7.52 5.88
N LYS A 149 -5.20 -8.82 5.66
CA LYS A 149 -6.18 -9.77 5.16
C LYS A 149 -6.32 -10.90 6.19
N PRO A 150 -7.54 -11.33 6.53
CA PRO A 150 -7.74 -12.45 7.43
C PRO A 150 -7.25 -13.77 6.81
N PRO A 151 -6.82 -14.74 7.63
CA PRO A 151 -6.33 -16.02 7.15
C PRO A 151 -7.43 -16.78 6.39
N GLY A 152 -7.05 -17.54 5.36
CA GLY A 152 -7.98 -18.36 4.58
C GLY A 152 -8.85 -17.57 3.59
N CYS A 153 -8.76 -16.24 3.54
CA CYS A 153 -9.46 -15.48 2.52
C CYS A 153 -8.78 -15.51 1.15
N GLU A 154 -7.45 -15.66 1.03
CA GLU A 154 -6.72 -15.71 -0.24
C GLU A 154 -5.32 -16.38 -0.16
N GLU A 155 -5.27 -17.69 0.00
CA GLU A 155 -4.04 -18.48 -0.25
C GLU A 155 -4.34 -19.67 -1.17
N SER A 156 -4.48 -19.42 -2.47
CA SER A 156 -4.38 -20.48 -3.48
C SER A 156 -3.53 -20.02 -4.66
N GLY A 157 -2.34 -19.49 -4.34
CA GLY A 157 -1.32 -19.08 -5.30
C GLY A 157 0.05 -19.69 -5.04
N GLY A 158 0.13 -20.72 -4.19
CA GLY A 158 1.35 -21.51 -4.00
C GLY A 158 1.37 -22.66 -4.99
N ALA A 159 2.14 -22.49 -6.07
CA ALA A 159 2.78 -23.58 -6.79
C ALA A 159 4.29 -23.51 -6.52
#